data_AF-A0A2A9EDF8-F1
#
_entry.id   AF-A0A2A9EDF8-F1
#
_cell.length_a   1.000
_cell.length_b   1.000
_cell.length_c   1.000
_cell.angle_alpha   90.00
_cell.angle_beta   90.00
_cell.angle_gamma   90.00
#
_symmetry.space_group_name_H-M   'P 1'
#
loop_
_entity.id
_entity.type
_entity.pdbx_description
1 polymer ?
#
loop_
_entity_poly.entity_id
_entity_poly.type
_entity_poly.pdbx_seq_one_letter_code
_entity_poly.pdbx_strand_id
1 'polypeptide(L)'
;MTTTPPPLPDPPHRKTVTAPDGGGEVLVGPAGWYRHPEGGERWWDGTAWTDSERFGDKVRKAARPATPQQAAEDERDRAWDRRRRRILRGIVAAIVLWVVGALAFQAAAERFPALERTTPGERITAFLRAPRGVGSADPAKSGCPTTDRMLVDPSSPEVARFREVKGCGAAEGLAFESAEVVTRATDGSPSGVYDVTFREVTDPEHPDAALSEQTARLTITVEKAFLGWKVASVAGLPPRDAG
;
A
#
# COMPACT_ATOMS: atom_id res chain seq x y z
N MET A 1 -90.00 -53.52 41.84
CA MET A 1 -88.57 -53.76 41.59
C MET A 1 -88.00 -52.47 41.05
N THR A 2 -87.18 -51.77 41.85
CA THR A 2 -86.68 -50.42 41.51
C THR A 2 -85.19 -50.56 41.21
N THR A 3 -84.83 -50.41 39.94
CA THR A 3 -83.44 -50.56 39.46
C THR A 3 -82.72 -49.23 39.62
N THR A 4 -81.76 -49.16 40.54
CA THR A 4 -80.88 -47.99 40.71
C THR A 4 -79.89 -47.94 39.54
N PRO A 5 -79.78 -46.82 38.80
CA PRO A 5 -78.80 -46.67 37.73
C PRO A 5 -77.37 -46.64 38.28
N PRO A 6 -76.38 -47.15 37.52
CA PRO A 6 -74.99 -47.13 37.95
C PRO A 6 -74.46 -45.70 38.08
N PRO A 7 -73.51 -45.45 39.01
CA PRO A 7 -72.89 -44.14 39.17
C PRO A 7 -72.16 -43.72 37.88
N LEU A 8 -72.25 -42.42 37.54
CA LEU A 8 -71.48 -41.85 36.45
C LEU A 8 -69.97 -42.00 36.73
N PRO A 9 -69.15 -42.30 35.71
CA PRO A 9 -67.70 -42.31 35.86
C PRO A 9 -67.19 -40.91 36.22
N ASP A 10 -66.24 -40.86 37.16
CA ASP A 10 -65.59 -39.61 37.56
C ASP A 10 -64.97 -38.91 36.33
N PRO A 11 -65.12 -37.58 36.20
CA PRO A 11 -64.48 -36.85 35.12
C PRO A 11 -62.96 -37.02 35.21
N PRO A 12 -62.26 -37.20 34.08
CA PRO A 12 -60.82 -37.38 34.07
C PRO A 12 -60.15 -36.20 34.78
N HIS A 13 -59.37 -36.49 35.82
CA HIS A 13 -58.64 -35.50 36.60
C HIS A 13 -57.77 -34.65 35.67
N ARG A 14 -58.17 -33.39 35.44
CA ARG A 14 -57.35 -32.44 34.70
C ARG A 14 -56.18 -32.04 35.58
N LYS A 15 -54.96 -32.29 35.12
CA LYS A 15 -53.73 -31.84 35.78
C LYS A 15 -53.40 -30.43 35.28
N THR A 16 -53.13 -29.51 36.19
CA THR A 16 -52.49 -28.24 35.84
C THR A 16 -50.99 -28.44 35.78
N VAL A 17 -50.35 -27.88 34.76
CA VAL A 17 -48.88 -27.87 34.63
C VAL A 17 -48.44 -26.44 34.37
N THR A 18 -47.38 -26.02 35.05
CA THR A 18 -46.78 -24.70 34.85
C THR A 18 -46.16 -24.62 33.45
N ALA A 19 -46.50 -23.58 32.70
CA ALA A 19 -45.86 -23.32 31.41
C ALA A 19 -44.35 -23.08 31.59
N PRO A 20 -43.50 -23.55 30.65
CA PRO A 20 -42.04 -23.54 30.79
C PRO A 20 -41.46 -22.12 30.89
N ASP A 21 -42.17 -21.12 30.37
CA ASP A 21 -41.72 -19.72 30.34
C ASP A 21 -42.39 -18.85 31.42
N GLY A 22 -42.93 -19.46 32.49
CA GLY A 22 -43.50 -18.75 33.63
C GLY A 22 -44.88 -18.14 33.40
N GLY A 23 -45.55 -18.49 32.30
CA GLY A 23 -46.87 -17.98 31.89
C GLY A 23 -48.08 -18.45 32.72
N GLY A 24 -47.87 -18.96 33.94
CA GLY A 24 -48.93 -19.48 34.81
C GLY A 24 -49.26 -20.98 34.62
N GLU A 25 -50.25 -21.46 35.37
CA GLU A 25 -50.75 -22.83 35.27
C GLU A 25 -51.67 -22.99 34.06
N VAL A 26 -51.35 -23.95 33.18
CA VAL A 26 -52.17 -24.28 32.02
C VAL A 26 -52.83 -25.64 32.24
N LEU A 27 -54.13 -25.72 31.97
CA LEU A 27 -54.87 -26.97 31.89
C LEU A 27 -54.47 -27.70 30.60
N VAL A 28 -53.59 -28.70 30.74
CA VAL A 28 -53.14 -29.53 29.62
C VAL A 28 -53.99 -30.80 29.53
N GLY A 29 -54.42 -31.13 28.32
CA GLY A 29 -55.13 -32.37 27.99
C GLY A 29 -54.18 -33.46 27.48
N PRO A 30 -54.63 -34.39 26.61
CA PRO A 30 -53.75 -35.38 26.00
C PRO A 30 -52.65 -34.74 25.14
N ALA A 31 -51.68 -35.53 24.70
CA ALA A 31 -50.60 -35.07 23.83
C ALA A 31 -51.16 -34.30 22.61
N GLY A 32 -50.60 -33.12 22.33
CA GLY A 32 -51.22 -32.18 21.38
C GLY A 32 -50.49 -30.85 21.23
N TRP A 33 -50.94 -30.05 20.26
CA TRP A 33 -50.52 -28.66 20.07
C TRP A 33 -51.36 -27.73 20.92
N TYR A 34 -50.71 -26.86 21.70
CA TYR A 34 -51.37 -25.90 22.56
C TYR A 34 -50.80 -24.50 22.31
N ARG A 35 -51.64 -23.47 22.42
CA ARG A 35 -51.21 -22.09 22.18
C ARG A 35 -50.16 -21.63 23.19
N HIS A 36 -49.12 -20.98 22.69
CA HIS A 36 -48.06 -20.37 23.49
C HIS A 36 -48.31 -18.86 23.65
N PRO A 37 -48.01 -18.25 24.82
CA PRO A 37 -48.24 -16.82 25.06
C PRO A 37 -47.46 -15.88 24.11
N GLU A 38 -46.30 -16.31 23.62
CA GLU A 38 -45.48 -15.56 22.66
C GLU A 38 -45.99 -15.64 21.20
N GLY A 39 -47.12 -16.32 20.98
CA GLY A 39 -47.66 -16.66 19.67
C GLY A 39 -47.23 -18.06 19.22
N GLY A 40 -48.00 -18.63 18.30
CA GLY A 40 -47.80 -20.01 17.82
C GLY A 40 -48.34 -21.08 18.78
N GLU A 41 -48.02 -22.34 18.47
CA GLU A 41 -48.41 -23.50 19.27
C GLU A 41 -47.19 -24.32 19.64
N ARG A 42 -47.14 -24.85 20.87
CA ARG A 42 -46.08 -25.75 21.35
C ARG A 42 -46.64 -27.14 21.55
N TRP A 43 -45.85 -28.17 21.27
CA TRP A 43 -46.28 -29.55 21.42
C TRP A 43 -46.06 -30.07 22.85
N TRP A 44 -47.13 -30.57 23.47
CA TRP A 44 -47.12 -31.32 24.73
C TRP A 44 -47.13 -32.82 24.41
N ASP A 45 -46.18 -33.59 24.93
CA ASP A 45 -46.08 -35.03 24.66
C ASP A 45 -46.90 -35.90 25.63
N GLY A 46 -47.59 -35.29 26.60
CA GLY A 46 -48.31 -35.98 27.67
C GLY A 46 -47.60 -35.93 29.03
N THR A 47 -46.30 -35.63 29.04
CA THR A 47 -45.46 -35.57 30.25
C THR A 47 -44.73 -34.24 30.38
N ALA A 48 -44.24 -33.68 29.27
CA ALA A 48 -43.52 -32.42 29.23
C ALA A 48 -43.80 -31.64 27.93
N TRP A 49 -43.50 -30.34 27.97
CA TRP A 49 -43.44 -29.51 26.77
C TRP A 49 -42.18 -29.86 25.98
N THR A 50 -42.34 -30.12 24.69
CA THR A 50 -41.21 -30.40 23.80
C THR A 50 -40.61 -29.12 23.24
N ASP A 51 -39.42 -29.22 22.65
CA ASP A 51 -38.81 -28.15 21.87
C ASP A 51 -39.45 -28.01 20.48
N SER A 52 -40.70 -28.45 20.24
CA SER A 52 -41.36 -28.29 18.94
C SER A 52 -42.39 -27.18 19.01
N GLU A 53 -42.25 -26.19 18.13
CA GLU A 53 -43.15 -25.07 17.95
C GLU A 53 -43.74 -25.08 16.54
N ARG A 54 -45.02 -24.74 16.42
CA ARG A 54 -45.74 -24.64 15.16
C ARG A 54 -46.27 -23.22 14.98
N PHE A 55 -45.93 -22.63 13.84
CA PHE A 55 -46.47 -21.34 13.38
C PHE A 55 -47.13 -21.56 12.02
N GLY A 56 -48.47 -21.65 12.01
CA GLY A 56 -49.22 -22.10 10.83
C GLY A 56 -48.92 -23.56 10.49
N ASP A 57 -48.59 -23.86 9.24
CA ASP A 57 -48.29 -25.24 8.79
C ASP A 57 -46.82 -25.65 8.98
N LYS A 58 -45.99 -24.80 9.58
CA LYS A 58 -44.55 -25.06 9.75
C LYS A 58 -44.23 -25.43 11.20
N VAL A 59 -43.71 -26.64 11.39
CA VAL A 59 -43.12 -27.09 12.66
C VAL A 59 -41.62 -26.75 12.65
N ARG A 60 -41.15 -26.09 13.70
CA ARG A 60 -39.76 -25.73 13.95
C ARG A 60 -39.37 -26.20 15.34
N LYS A 61 -38.07 -26.34 15.60
CA LYS A 61 -37.62 -26.47 16.97
C LYS A 61 -37.68 -25.11 17.65
N ALA A 62 -38.32 -25.03 18.82
CA ALA A 62 -38.28 -23.90 19.73
C ALA A 62 -36.83 -23.45 19.85
N ALA A 63 -36.57 -22.17 19.55
CA ALA A 63 -35.27 -21.63 19.79
C ALA A 63 -35.07 -21.64 21.30
N ARG A 64 -34.27 -22.61 21.80
CA ARG A 64 -33.86 -22.62 23.20
C ARG A 64 -33.35 -21.21 23.52
N PRO A 65 -33.89 -20.50 24.52
CA PRO A 65 -33.43 -19.16 24.84
C PRO A 65 -31.91 -19.24 25.00
N ALA A 66 -31.20 -18.49 24.15
CA ALA A 66 -29.75 -18.52 24.15
C ALA A 66 -29.30 -18.25 25.58
N THR A 67 -28.46 -19.14 26.12
CA THR A 67 -27.90 -18.85 27.44
C THR A 67 -27.15 -17.52 27.35
N PRO A 68 -27.05 -16.74 28.44
CA PRO A 68 -26.30 -15.49 28.43
C PRO A 68 -24.87 -15.66 27.87
N GLN A 69 -24.30 -16.86 28.04
CA GLN A 69 -23.02 -17.25 27.46
C GLN A 69 -23.08 -17.40 25.93
N GLN A 70 -24.08 -18.10 25.38
CA GLN A 70 -24.26 -18.22 23.93
C GLN A 70 -24.52 -16.86 23.27
N ALA A 71 -25.29 -15.99 23.92
CA ALA A 71 -25.50 -14.63 23.41
C ALA A 71 -24.18 -13.84 23.35
N ALA A 72 -23.32 -13.97 24.36
CA ALA A 72 -22.00 -13.32 24.39
C ALA A 72 -21.04 -13.89 23.33
N GLU A 73 -21.07 -15.20 23.08
CA GLU A 73 -20.28 -15.85 22.02
C GLU A 73 -20.73 -15.39 20.63
N ASP A 74 -22.03 -15.37 20.38
CA ASP A 74 -22.62 -14.85 19.13
C ASP A 74 -22.24 -13.38 18.87
N GLU A 75 -22.25 -12.54 19.90
CA GLU A 75 -21.84 -11.14 19.78
C GLU A 75 -20.34 -11.01 19.45
N ARG A 76 -19.50 -11.84 20.07
CA ARG A 76 -18.06 -11.89 19.81
C ARG A 76 -17.77 -12.29 18.37
N ASP A 77 -18.46 -13.30 17.86
CA ASP A 77 -18.31 -13.78 16.48
C ASP A 77 -18.79 -12.73 15.48
N ARG A 78 -19.93 -12.08 15.73
CA ARG A 78 -20.41 -10.97 14.88
C ARG A 78 -19.45 -9.77 14.90
N ALA A 79 -18.84 -9.46 16.05
CA ALA A 79 -17.84 -8.40 16.17
C ALA A 79 -16.58 -8.75 15.36
N TRP A 80 -16.12 -10.00 15.47
CA TRP A 80 -14.99 -10.52 14.71
C TRP A 80 -15.23 -10.46 13.20
N ASP A 81 -16.38 -10.93 12.71
CA ASP A 81 -16.73 -10.90 11.29
C ASP A 81 -16.84 -9.48 10.73
N ARG A 82 -17.32 -8.51 11.52
CA ARG A 82 -17.32 -7.10 11.13
C ARG A 82 -15.91 -6.52 11.02
N ARG A 83 -14.97 -6.96 11.87
CA ARG A 83 -13.56 -6.54 11.79
C ARG A 83 -12.87 -7.19 10.59
N ARG A 84 -13.05 -8.50 10.40
CA ARG A 84 -12.47 -9.25 9.28
C ARG A 84 -12.91 -8.70 7.93
N ARG A 85 -14.20 -8.40 7.75
CA ARG A 85 -14.72 -7.79 6.52
C ARG A 85 -14.11 -6.41 6.23
N ARG A 86 -13.86 -5.59 7.26
CA ARG A 86 -13.18 -4.30 7.10
C ARG A 86 -11.73 -4.46 6.65
N ILE A 87 -11.00 -5.40 7.26
CA ILE A 87 -9.60 -5.69 6.87
C ILE A 87 -9.53 -6.18 5.43
N LEU A 88 -10.38 -7.16 5.05
CA LEU A 88 -10.42 -7.68 3.69
C LEU A 88 -10.73 -6.58 2.66
N ARG A 89 -11.70 -5.70 2.95
CA ARG A 89 -11.98 -4.54 2.08
C ARG A 89 -10.78 -3.61 1.94
N GLY A 90 -10.06 -3.35 3.03
CA GLY A 90 -8.83 -2.55 3.00
C GLY A 90 -7.73 -3.16 2.13
N ILE A 91 -7.52 -4.48 2.24
CA ILE A 91 -6.54 -5.21 1.41
C ILE A 91 -6.93 -5.14 -0.06
N VAL A 92 -8.19 -5.42 -0.39
CA VAL A 92 -8.69 -5.35 -1.78
C VAL A 92 -8.50 -3.95 -2.35
N ALA A 93 -8.84 -2.90 -1.59
CA ALA A 93 -8.64 -1.52 -2.03
C ALA A 93 -7.15 -1.20 -2.28
N ALA A 94 -6.24 -1.64 -1.40
CA ALA A 94 -4.80 -1.45 -1.57
C ALA A 94 -4.27 -2.16 -2.82
N ILE A 95 -4.72 -3.41 -3.08
CA ILE A 95 -4.34 -4.16 -4.28
C ILE A 95 -4.85 -3.46 -5.53
N VAL A 96 -6.11 -3.03 -5.56
CA VAL A 96 -6.68 -2.31 -6.71
C VAL A 96 -5.91 -1.02 -6.98
N LEU A 97 -5.60 -0.25 -5.94
CA LEU A 97 -4.87 1.00 -6.07
C LEU A 97 -3.43 0.77 -6.56
N TRP A 98 -2.78 -0.30 -6.10
CA TRP A 98 -1.48 -0.72 -6.60
C TRP A 98 -1.51 -1.14 -8.08
N VAL A 99 -2.51 -1.95 -8.49
CA VAL A 99 -2.67 -2.36 -9.89
C VAL A 99 -2.95 -1.16 -10.80
N VAL A 100 -3.84 -0.26 -10.39
CA VAL A 100 -4.12 0.98 -11.15
C VAL A 100 -2.87 1.86 -11.25
N GLY A 101 -2.11 1.99 -10.15
CA GLY A 101 -0.85 2.72 -10.16
C GLY A 101 0.19 2.10 -11.11
N ALA A 102 0.33 0.77 -11.11
CA ALA A 102 1.23 0.06 -12.00
C ALA A 102 0.83 0.22 -13.48
N LEU A 103 -0.46 0.11 -13.80
CA LEU A 103 -0.98 0.30 -15.16
C LEU A 103 -0.82 1.75 -15.63
N ALA A 104 -1.12 2.73 -14.77
CA ALA A 104 -0.91 4.14 -15.09
C ALA A 104 0.57 4.45 -15.32
N PHE A 105 1.46 3.81 -14.56
CA PHE A 105 2.90 3.93 -14.75
C PHE A 105 3.36 3.32 -16.08
N GLN A 106 2.88 2.12 -16.42
CA GLN A 106 3.17 1.50 -17.72
C GLN A 106 2.68 2.36 -18.89
N ALA A 107 1.45 2.87 -18.81
CA ALA A 107 0.91 3.78 -19.82
C ALA A 107 1.71 5.09 -19.93
N ALA A 108 2.24 5.60 -18.82
CA ALA A 108 3.12 6.76 -18.83
C ALA A 108 4.46 6.43 -19.50
N ALA A 109 5.06 5.28 -19.22
CA ALA A 109 6.29 4.84 -19.87
C ALA A 109 6.11 4.73 -21.40
N GLU A 110 4.99 4.13 -21.86
CA GLU A 110 4.63 4.06 -23.28
C GLU A 110 4.43 5.44 -23.92
N ARG A 111 3.85 6.39 -23.18
CA ARG A 111 3.57 7.75 -23.67
C ARG A 111 4.82 8.64 -23.70
N PHE A 112 5.84 8.31 -22.92
CA PHE A 112 7.11 9.02 -22.89
C PHE A 112 8.28 8.09 -23.31
N PRO A 113 8.28 7.59 -24.56
CA PRO A 113 9.36 6.71 -25.06
C PRO A 113 10.72 7.42 -25.07
N ALA A 114 10.73 8.75 -25.00
CA ALA A 114 11.93 9.56 -24.83
C ALA A 114 12.65 9.34 -23.49
N LEU A 115 11.96 8.84 -22.45
CA LEU A 115 12.59 8.50 -21.17
C LEU A 115 13.28 7.13 -21.18
N GLU A 116 12.79 6.19 -21.99
CA GLU A 116 13.38 4.84 -22.09
C GLU A 116 14.48 4.72 -23.16
N ARG A 117 14.52 5.61 -24.16
CA ARG A 117 15.44 5.50 -25.30
C ARG A 117 16.78 6.21 -25.15
N THR A 118 17.05 6.89 -24.03
CA THR A 118 18.39 7.46 -23.84
C THR A 118 19.37 6.34 -23.57
N THR A 119 20.28 6.08 -24.50
CA THR A 119 21.41 5.18 -24.28
C THR A 119 22.31 5.72 -23.16
N PRO A 120 23.12 4.87 -22.49
CA PRO A 120 24.13 5.32 -21.53
C PRO A 120 25.01 6.45 -22.08
N GLY A 121 25.48 6.32 -23.32
CA GLY A 121 26.31 7.34 -23.98
C GLY A 121 25.57 8.67 -24.20
N GLU A 122 24.32 8.64 -24.66
CA GLU A 122 23.50 9.86 -24.80
C GLU A 122 23.24 10.51 -23.45
N ARG A 123 23.05 9.71 -22.39
CA ARG A 123 22.83 10.23 -21.04
C ARG A 123 24.06 10.95 -20.50
N ILE A 124 25.24 10.35 -20.65
CA ILE A 124 26.50 10.99 -20.24
C ILE A 124 26.77 12.24 -21.07
N THR A 125 26.51 12.20 -22.38
CA THR A 125 26.66 13.37 -23.25
C THR A 125 25.71 14.49 -22.83
N ALA A 126 24.44 14.17 -22.52
CA ALA A 126 23.47 15.13 -22.01
C ALA A 126 23.90 15.69 -20.64
N PHE A 127 24.47 14.87 -19.77
CA PHE A 127 25.00 15.29 -18.47
C PHE A 127 26.19 16.26 -18.62
N LEU A 128 27.12 15.97 -19.54
CA LEU A 128 28.27 16.83 -19.83
C LEU A 128 27.85 18.15 -20.49
N ARG A 129 26.86 18.11 -21.39
CA ARG A 129 26.35 19.28 -22.14
C ARG A 129 25.26 20.07 -21.43
N ALA A 130 24.71 19.56 -20.33
CA ALA A 130 23.64 20.23 -19.61
C ALA A 130 24.09 21.68 -19.28
N PRO A 131 23.36 22.70 -19.74
CA PRO A 131 23.71 24.08 -19.44
C PRO A 131 23.70 24.28 -17.93
N ARG A 132 24.59 25.18 -17.46
CA ARG A 132 24.55 25.66 -16.08
C ARG A 132 23.15 26.14 -15.76
N GLY A 133 22.69 25.84 -14.54
CA GLY A 133 21.29 25.86 -14.12
C GLY A 133 20.41 26.91 -14.83
N VAL A 134 19.45 26.44 -15.62
CA VAL A 134 18.36 27.29 -16.17
C VAL A 134 17.29 27.55 -15.08
N GLY A 135 17.69 27.66 -13.82
CA GLY A 135 16.82 27.56 -12.65
C GLY A 135 16.95 28.76 -11.72
N SER A 136 16.12 29.78 -11.97
CA SER A 136 15.92 30.98 -11.14
C SER A 136 17.13 31.92 -10.98
N ALA A 137 16.91 33.23 -11.08
CA ALA A 137 17.93 34.26 -10.89
C ALA A 137 18.43 34.39 -9.43
N ASP A 138 17.88 33.61 -8.50
CA ASP A 138 18.23 33.62 -7.08
C ASP A 138 19.30 32.53 -6.81
N PRO A 139 20.58 32.91 -6.58
CA PRO A 139 21.68 31.97 -6.40
C PRO A 139 21.52 31.06 -5.17
N ALA A 140 20.71 31.48 -4.18
CA ALA A 140 20.38 30.65 -3.02
C ALA A 140 19.30 29.60 -3.32
N LYS A 141 18.60 29.72 -4.45
CA LYS A 141 17.56 28.77 -4.92
C LYS A 141 17.95 28.07 -6.22
N SER A 142 19.00 28.51 -6.90
CA SER A 142 19.51 27.96 -8.17
C SER A 142 20.43 26.74 -7.97
N GLY A 143 20.14 25.86 -7.02
CA GLY A 143 20.82 24.55 -7.01
C GLY A 143 20.57 23.88 -8.36
N CYS A 144 21.59 23.30 -9.01
CA CYS A 144 21.51 22.72 -10.35
C CYS A 144 20.38 21.67 -10.51
N PRO A 145 19.14 22.05 -10.85
CA PRO A 145 17.99 21.18 -10.62
C PRO A 145 17.93 20.06 -11.66
N THR A 146 18.51 20.32 -12.83
CA THR A 146 18.57 19.40 -13.96
C THR A 146 19.62 18.33 -13.74
N THR A 147 20.81 18.69 -13.29
CA THR A 147 21.91 17.75 -13.04
C THR A 147 21.63 16.86 -11.83
N ASP A 148 21.05 17.40 -10.77
CA ASP A 148 20.74 16.65 -9.54
C ASP A 148 19.71 15.53 -9.77
N ARG A 149 18.75 15.74 -10.68
CA ARG A 149 17.79 14.71 -11.09
C ARG A 149 18.43 13.58 -11.91
N MET A 150 19.60 13.84 -12.49
CA MET A 150 20.37 12.86 -13.26
C MET A 150 21.34 12.05 -12.38
N LEU A 151 21.48 12.38 -11.10
CA LEU A 151 22.38 11.71 -10.17
C LEU A 151 21.66 10.62 -9.36
N VAL A 152 22.40 9.55 -9.05
CA VAL A 152 21.95 8.47 -8.16
C VAL A 152 22.03 8.91 -6.71
N ASP A 153 23.21 9.39 -6.32
CA ASP A 153 23.50 9.87 -4.98
C ASP A 153 24.19 11.25 -5.07
N PRO A 154 23.47 12.34 -4.81
CA PRO A 154 24.05 13.67 -4.82
C PRO A 154 24.99 13.94 -3.64
N SER A 155 25.02 13.04 -2.64
CA SER A 155 25.88 13.15 -1.45
C SER A 155 27.22 12.43 -1.58
N SER A 156 27.44 11.66 -2.67
CA SER A 156 28.74 11.07 -2.97
C SER A 156 29.81 12.18 -3.07
N PRO A 157 30.98 12.07 -2.39
CA PRO A 157 32.03 13.09 -2.42
C PRO A 157 32.51 13.43 -3.84
N GLU A 158 32.62 12.42 -4.70
CA GLU A 158 33.04 12.57 -6.10
C GLU A 158 32.02 13.36 -6.92
N VAL A 159 30.74 13.06 -6.70
CA VAL A 159 29.61 13.73 -7.36
C VAL A 159 29.47 15.17 -6.85
N ALA A 160 29.63 15.38 -5.54
CA ALA A 160 29.65 16.71 -4.93
C ALA A 160 30.77 17.56 -5.53
N ARG A 161 31.99 17.01 -5.65
CA ARG A 161 33.12 17.69 -6.29
C ARG A 161 32.85 18.03 -7.75
N PHE A 162 32.29 17.10 -8.52
CA PHE A 162 31.92 17.38 -9.91
C PHE A 162 30.84 18.47 -10.02
N ARG A 163 29.86 18.51 -9.10
CA ARG A 163 28.83 19.56 -9.04
C ARG A 163 29.45 20.93 -8.75
N GLU A 164 30.38 21.01 -7.82
CA GLU A 164 31.14 22.23 -7.53
C GLU A 164 31.87 22.73 -8.77
N VAL A 165 32.65 21.85 -9.42
CA VAL A 165 33.40 22.17 -10.64
C VAL A 165 32.45 22.64 -11.76
N LYS A 166 31.26 22.05 -11.88
CA LYS A 166 30.23 22.49 -12.84
C LYS A 166 29.58 23.85 -12.53
N GLY A 167 29.82 24.41 -11.35
CA GLY A 167 29.24 25.69 -10.91
C GLY A 167 27.85 25.55 -10.31
N CYS A 168 27.58 24.41 -9.66
CA CYS A 168 26.33 24.17 -8.96
C CYS A 168 26.35 24.67 -7.50
N GLY A 169 27.42 25.38 -7.09
CA GLY A 169 27.55 26.08 -5.81
C GLY A 169 27.59 27.61 -6.00
N ALA A 170 27.78 28.35 -4.89
CA ALA A 170 27.84 29.82 -4.92
C ALA A 170 29.07 30.40 -5.64
N ALA A 171 30.08 29.57 -5.94
CA ALA A 171 31.26 29.95 -6.71
C ALA A 171 31.00 29.80 -8.21
N GLU A 172 31.54 30.73 -9.01
CA GLU A 172 31.57 30.60 -10.47
C GLU A 172 32.30 29.31 -10.86
N GLY A 173 31.57 28.26 -11.23
CA GLY A 173 32.22 27.00 -11.59
C GLY A 173 33.16 27.13 -12.78
N LEU A 174 34.03 26.14 -12.94
CA LEU A 174 34.81 25.92 -14.16
C LEU A 174 33.88 25.62 -15.34
N ALA A 175 34.05 26.33 -16.45
CA ALA A 175 33.27 26.04 -17.65
C ALA A 175 33.94 24.89 -18.36
N PHE A 176 33.17 23.90 -18.82
CA PHE A 176 33.73 22.93 -19.75
C PHE A 176 33.83 23.62 -21.10
N GLU A 177 35.02 23.63 -21.67
CA GLU A 177 35.22 24.10 -23.03
C GLU A 177 34.84 23.00 -24.02
N SER A 178 35.33 21.79 -23.78
CA SER A 178 35.05 20.63 -24.63
C SER A 178 35.02 19.34 -23.82
N ALA A 179 34.40 18.31 -24.41
CA ALA A 179 34.43 16.95 -23.89
C ALA A 179 34.51 15.99 -25.07
N GLU A 180 35.64 15.29 -25.19
CA GLU A 180 35.89 14.30 -26.23
C GLU A 180 35.63 12.89 -25.70
N VAL A 181 35.02 12.05 -26.52
CA VAL A 181 34.68 10.67 -26.14
C VAL A 181 35.86 9.75 -26.41
N VAL A 182 36.47 9.21 -25.36
CA VAL A 182 37.53 8.19 -25.47
C VAL A 182 36.89 6.80 -25.60
N THR A 183 35.97 6.49 -24.67
CA THR A 183 35.23 5.22 -24.65
C THR A 183 33.76 5.52 -24.41
N ARG A 184 32.89 5.12 -25.36
CA ARG A 184 31.46 5.35 -25.24
C ARG A 184 30.80 4.32 -24.31
N ALA A 185 29.96 4.77 -23.40
CA ALA A 185 29.13 3.90 -22.58
C ALA A 185 28.04 3.21 -23.42
N THR A 186 27.76 1.95 -23.12
CA THR A 186 26.76 1.09 -23.79
C THR A 186 25.92 0.35 -22.75
N ASP A 187 24.83 -0.30 -23.17
CA ASP A 187 23.99 -1.06 -22.23
C ASP A 187 24.74 -2.20 -21.54
N GLY A 188 25.74 -2.80 -22.20
CA GLY A 188 26.60 -3.85 -21.64
C GLY A 188 27.83 -3.34 -20.89
N SER A 189 28.14 -2.04 -21.00
CA SER A 189 29.24 -1.38 -20.30
C SER A 189 28.82 0.05 -19.97
N PRO A 190 28.16 0.27 -18.82
CA PRO A 190 27.52 1.54 -18.52
C PRO A 190 28.52 2.62 -18.02
N SER A 191 29.81 2.37 -18.17
CA SER A 191 30.88 3.33 -17.92
C SER A 191 31.44 3.86 -19.24
N GLY A 192 31.64 5.18 -19.32
CA GLY A 192 32.30 5.83 -20.44
C GLY A 192 33.49 6.65 -19.95
N VAL A 193 34.49 6.79 -20.83
CA VAL A 193 35.71 7.58 -20.57
C VAL A 193 35.69 8.79 -21.49
N TYR A 194 35.93 9.96 -20.91
CA TYR A 194 35.88 11.24 -21.62
C TYR A 194 37.10 12.07 -21.24
N ASP A 195 37.72 12.70 -22.23
CA ASP A 195 38.74 13.71 -22.00
C ASP A 195 38.01 15.07 -21.99
N VAL A 196 38.01 15.73 -20.83
CA VAL A 196 37.27 16.98 -20.59
C VAL A 196 38.27 18.11 -20.40
N THR A 197 38.20 19.11 -21.29
CA THR A 197 39.01 20.32 -21.21
C THR A 197 38.23 21.41 -20.49
N PHE A 198 38.82 21.97 -19.44
CA PHE A 198 38.22 23.08 -18.72
C PHE A 198 38.67 24.42 -19.32
N ARG A 199 37.75 25.38 -19.35
CA ARG A 199 38.03 26.76 -19.77
C ARG A 199 38.98 27.42 -18.78
N GLU A 200 39.71 28.40 -19.28
CA GLU A 200 40.52 29.32 -18.48
C GLU A 200 39.73 29.91 -17.29
N VAL A 201 40.35 29.89 -16.11
CA VAL A 201 39.85 30.58 -14.92
C VAL A 201 40.68 31.84 -14.72
N THR A 202 40.03 33.00 -14.89
CA THR A 202 40.72 34.29 -14.78
C THR A 202 41.09 34.65 -13.34
N ASP A 203 40.38 34.10 -12.35
CA ASP A 203 40.68 34.31 -10.94
C ASP A 203 41.71 33.29 -10.42
N PRO A 204 42.96 33.71 -10.14
CA PRO A 204 44.00 32.80 -9.65
C PRO A 204 43.74 32.32 -8.21
N GLU A 205 42.91 33.01 -7.43
CA GLU A 205 42.52 32.57 -6.07
C GLU A 205 41.38 31.55 -6.11
N HIS A 206 40.82 31.27 -7.29
CA HIS A 206 39.79 30.26 -7.43
C HIS A 206 40.36 28.88 -7.02
N PRO A 207 39.65 28.12 -6.18
CA PRO A 207 40.14 26.84 -5.66
C PRO A 207 40.43 25.78 -6.70
N ASP A 208 39.95 26.00 -7.93
CA ASP A 208 40.13 25.11 -9.06
C ASP A 208 40.94 25.76 -10.18
N ALA A 209 41.65 26.86 -9.93
CA ALA A 209 42.52 27.52 -10.90
C ALA A 209 43.58 26.55 -11.45
N ALA A 210 44.00 25.55 -10.67
CA ALA A 210 44.89 24.48 -11.13
C ALA A 210 44.32 23.66 -12.31
N LEU A 211 42.98 23.62 -12.49
CA LEU A 211 42.33 22.92 -13.61
C LEU A 211 42.17 23.80 -14.86
N SER A 212 42.49 25.09 -14.77
CA SER A 212 42.40 26.05 -15.88
C SER A 212 43.19 25.54 -17.10
N GLU A 213 42.52 25.44 -18.25
CA GLU A 213 43.08 24.94 -19.52
C GLU A 213 43.61 23.51 -19.49
N GLN A 214 43.41 22.77 -18.40
CA GLN A 214 43.81 21.38 -18.30
C GLN A 214 42.78 20.46 -18.92
N THR A 215 43.26 19.33 -19.43
CA THR A 215 42.40 18.22 -19.87
C THR A 215 42.47 17.11 -18.83
N ALA A 216 41.33 16.81 -18.19
CA ALA A 216 41.20 15.69 -17.27
C ALA A 216 40.48 14.51 -17.92
N ARG A 217 40.99 13.31 -17.69
CA ARG A 217 40.34 12.07 -18.11
C ARG A 217 39.34 11.62 -17.06
N LEU A 218 38.05 11.75 -17.38
CA LEU A 218 36.95 11.38 -16.50
C LEU A 218 36.37 10.02 -16.87
N THR A 219 36.18 9.17 -15.87
CA THR A 219 35.37 7.95 -16.00
C THR A 219 34.00 8.22 -15.40
N ILE A 220 32.96 8.21 -16.23
CA ILE A 220 31.59 8.46 -15.81
C ILE A 220 30.83 7.15 -15.88
N THR A 221 30.32 6.70 -14.75
CA THR A 221 29.51 5.49 -14.65
C THR A 221 28.05 5.87 -14.50
N VAL A 222 27.19 5.29 -15.33
CA VAL A 222 25.75 5.38 -15.17
C VAL A 222 25.16 4.07 -14.65
N GLU A 223 24.03 4.14 -13.98
CA GLU A 223 23.23 2.98 -13.62
C GLU A 223 21.82 3.12 -14.15
N LYS A 224 21.15 1.99 -14.34
CA LYS A 224 19.76 1.96 -14.76
C LYS A 224 18.87 2.21 -13.54
N ALA A 225 18.25 3.38 -13.50
CA ALA A 225 17.21 3.73 -12.54
C ALA A 225 15.82 3.52 -13.16
N PHE A 226 14.78 3.63 -12.32
CA PHE A 226 13.39 3.36 -12.69
C PHE A 226 12.86 4.15 -13.90
N LEU A 227 13.44 5.31 -14.21
CA LEU A 227 13.03 6.20 -15.31
C LEU A 227 14.15 6.47 -16.33
N GLY A 228 15.15 5.59 -16.41
CA GLY A 228 16.27 5.71 -17.34
C GLY A 228 17.64 5.68 -16.65
N TRP A 229 18.68 6.12 -17.34
CA TRP A 229 20.04 6.09 -16.80
C TRP A 229 20.33 7.28 -15.89
N LYS A 230 21.02 7.04 -14.78
CA LYS A 230 21.50 8.08 -13.86
C LYS A 230 22.99 7.96 -13.68
N VAL A 231 23.71 9.07 -13.53
CA VAL A 231 25.14 9.07 -13.21
C VAL A 231 25.30 8.62 -11.77
N ALA A 232 25.96 7.49 -11.59
CA ALA A 232 26.23 6.86 -10.31
C ALA A 232 27.52 7.39 -9.70
N SER A 233 28.56 7.56 -10.52
CA SER A 233 29.86 8.07 -10.08
C SER A 233 30.62 8.79 -11.19
N VAL A 234 31.56 9.65 -10.79
CA VAL A 234 32.51 10.35 -11.66
C VAL A 234 33.90 10.27 -11.06
N ALA A 235 34.79 9.49 -11.68
CA ALA A 235 36.17 9.33 -11.24
C ALA A 235 37.14 10.06 -12.18
N GLY A 236 38.35 10.37 -11.69
CA GLY A 236 39.41 11.00 -12.49
C GLY A 236 39.49 12.52 -12.38
N LEU A 237 38.66 13.14 -11.53
CA LEU A 237 38.84 14.53 -11.13
C LEU A 237 40.07 14.66 -10.22
N PRO A 238 40.99 15.61 -10.50
CA PRO A 238 42.10 15.88 -9.59
C PRO A 238 41.60 16.29 -8.20
N PRO A 239 42.29 15.87 -7.13
CA PRO A 239 41.97 16.35 -5.79
C PRO A 239 42.12 17.87 -5.74
N ARG A 240 41.32 18.52 -4.88
CA ARG A 240 41.50 19.94 -4.59
C ARG A 240 42.84 20.09 -3.88
N ASP A 241 43.66 21.03 -4.33
CA ASP A 241 44.83 21.42 -3.56
C ASP A 241 44.35 21.93 -2.20
N ALA A 242 44.85 21.31 -1.14
CA ALA A 242 44.60 21.76 0.23
C ALA A 242 45.44 23.02 0.47
N GLY A 243 45.00 24.13 -0.11
CA GLY A 243 45.54 25.46 0.18
C GLY A 243 45.41 25.82 1.66
#